data_AF-A0A2V9I333-F1
#
_entry.id   AF-A0A2V9I333-F1
#
_cell.length_a   1.000
_cell.length_b   1.000
_cell.length_c   1.000
_cell.angle_alpha   90.00
_cell.angle_beta   90.00
_cell.angle_gamma   90.00
#
_symmetry.space_group_name_H-M   'P 1'
#
loop_
_entity.id
_entity.type
_entity.pdbx_description
1 polymer ?
#
loop_
_entity_poly.entity_id
_entity_poly.type
_entity_poly.pdbx_seq_one_letter_code
_entity_poly.pdbx_strand_id
1 'polypeptide(L)'
;FVLRKTQRERLLAKLKQVKAALRVRLHQPLAEVGRWLRSVVQGYFNYHAVPGNLASLRSFRCEVRKRWLRALRRRSQRSGMTWELLERFAAQWLPLPKILHSYPHLRFDAKYLR
;
A
#
# COMPACT_ATOMS: atom_id res chain seq x y z
N PHE A 1 -19.03 -20.59 2.93
CA PHE A 1 -18.10 -19.57 2.42
C PHE A 1 -17.43 -18.84 3.57
N VAL A 2 -16.15 -19.06 3.82
CA VAL A 2 -15.44 -18.39 4.92
C VAL A 2 -15.16 -16.93 4.53
N LEU A 3 -16.00 -16.00 5.01
CA LEU A 3 -15.77 -14.56 4.91
C LEU A 3 -14.65 -14.17 5.87
N ARG A 4 -13.42 -14.16 5.35
CA ARG A 4 -12.16 -13.93 6.07
C ARG A 4 -12.12 -12.57 6.79
N LYS A 5 -12.51 -12.51 8.06
CA LYS A 5 -12.13 -11.43 9.02
C LYS A 5 -10.62 -11.13 9.02
N THR A 6 -9.79 -12.10 8.62
CA THR A 6 -8.32 -12.06 8.57
C THR A 6 -7.73 -10.94 7.70
N GLN A 7 -8.45 -10.44 6.69
CA GLN A 7 -7.88 -9.42 5.79
C GLN A 7 -7.74 -8.04 6.45
N ARG A 8 -8.68 -7.65 7.30
CA ARG A 8 -8.66 -6.36 7.99
C ARG A 8 -7.46 -6.26 8.93
N GLU A 9 -7.20 -7.31 9.70
CA GLU A 9 -6.06 -7.38 10.62
C GLU A 9 -4.73 -7.30 9.86
N ARG A 10 -4.58 -8.07 8.77
CA ARG A 10 -3.38 -8.02 7.92
C ARG A 10 -3.17 -6.64 7.30
N LEU A 11 -4.23 -5.99 6.83
CA LEU A 11 -4.20 -4.62 6.31
C LEU A 11 -3.72 -3.65 7.40
N LEU A 12 -4.30 -3.71 8.60
CA LEU A 12 -3.92 -2.83 9.72
C LEU A 12 -2.47 -3.06 10.17
N ALA A 13 -2.04 -4.30 10.27
CA ALA A 13 -0.66 -4.66 10.58
C ALA A 13 0.31 -4.08 9.55
N LYS A 14 0.00 -4.21 8.25
CA LYS A 14 0.83 -3.63 7.19
C LYS A 14 0.85 -2.10 7.25
N LEU A 15 -0.28 -1.45 7.51
CA LEU A 15 -0.34 0.01 7.69
C LEU A 15 0.46 0.49 8.91
N LYS A 16 0.51 -0.30 10.00
CA LYS A 16 1.35 0.00 11.17
C LYS A 16 2.83 -0.05 10.81
N GLN A 17 3.26 -1.06 10.06
CA GLN A 17 4.63 -1.18 9.53
C GLN A 17 4.98 0.01 8.63
N VAL A 18 4.09 0.36 7.67
CA VAL A 18 4.29 1.53 6.79
C VAL A 18 4.41 2.82 7.60
N LYS A 19 3.55 3.02 8.61
CA LYS A 19 3.64 4.21 9.49
C LYS A 19 4.96 4.28 10.24
N ALA A 20 5.47 3.17 10.74
CA ALA A 20 6.76 3.13 11.43
C ALA A 20 7.91 3.45 10.47
N ALA A 21 7.93 2.79 9.31
CA ALA A 21 8.94 3.00 8.28
C ALA A 21 8.96 4.42 7.71
N LEU A 22 7.78 5.05 7.57
CA LEU A 22 7.66 6.46 7.16
C LEU A 22 8.22 7.44 8.22
N ARG A 23 8.17 7.10 9.51
CA ARG A 23 8.79 7.95 10.55
C ARG A 23 10.31 7.94 10.44
N VAL A 24 10.89 6.76 10.23
CA VAL A 24 12.35 6.63 10.06
C VAL A 24 12.83 7.35 8.79
N ARG A 25 12.02 7.31 7.72
CA ARG A 25 12.34 7.92 6.42
C ARG A 25 11.94 9.39 6.29
N LEU A 26 11.58 10.06 7.40
CA LEU A 26 11.10 11.44 7.36
C LEU A 26 12.12 12.40 6.75
N HIS A 27 13.42 12.16 6.99
CA HIS A 27 14.52 13.01 6.53
C HIS A 27 14.94 12.74 5.08
N GLN A 28 14.52 11.62 4.48
CA GLN A 28 14.94 11.22 3.13
C GLN A 28 14.29 12.05 2.03
N PRO A 29 14.91 12.24 0.86
CA PRO A 29 14.29 12.92 -0.29
C PRO A 29 12.91 12.34 -0.67
N LEU A 30 11.99 13.19 -1.12
CA LEU A 30 10.61 12.79 -1.43
C LEU A 30 10.53 11.68 -2.48
N ALA A 31 11.41 11.74 -3.50
CA ALA A 31 11.48 10.75 -4.57
C ALA A 31 11.93 9.36 -4.06
N GLU A 32 12.82 9.30 -3.07
CA GLU A 32 13.26 8.03 -2.46
C GLU A 32 12.14 7.39 -1.65
N VAL A 33 11.45 8.19 -0.85
CA VAL A 33 10.27 7.74 -0.10
C VAL A 33 9.18 7.26 -1.07
N GLY A 34 8.98 7.96 -2.18
CA GLY A 34 8.04 7.56 -3.25
C GLY A 34 8.40 6.22 -3.89
N ARG A 35 9.66 6.03 -4.30
CA ARG A 35 10.17 4.75 -4.86
C ARG A 35 10.01 3.59 -3.88
N TRP A 36 10.32 3.83 -2.62
CA TRP A 36 10.14 2.82 -1.57
C TRP A 36 8.65 2.50 -1.37
N LEU A 37 7.77 3.50 -1.29
CA LEU A 37 6.32 3.30 -1.17
C LEU A 37 5.75 2.52 -2.36
N ARG A 38 6.22 2.79 -3.58
CA ARG A 38 5.85 2.00 -4.78
C ARG A 38 6.11 0.52 -4.56
N SER A 39 7.30 0.18 -4.10
CA SER A 39 7.73 -1.21 -3.86
C SER A 39 6.88 -1.88 -2.77
N VAL A 40 6.59 -1.16 -1.68
CA VAL A 40 5.75 -1.67 -0.59
C VAL A 40 4.31 -1.90 -1.06
N VAL A 41 3.71 -0.97 -1.80
CA VAL A 41 2.34 -1.10 -2.30
C VAL A 41 2.26 -2.20 -3.35
N GLN A 42 3.23 -2.28 -4.25
CA GLN A 42 3.29 -3.35 -5.25
C GLN A 42 3.41 -4.73 -4.59
N GLY A 43 4.29 -4.88 -3.58
CA GLY A 43 4.42 -6.14 -2.84
C GLY A 43 3.13 -6.54 -2.12
N TYR A 44 2.43 -5.58 -1.51
CA TYR A 44 1.11 -5.83 -0.91
C TYR A 44 0.08 -6.27 -1.96
N PHE A 45 0.05 -5.59 -3.11
CA PHE A 45 -0.87 -5.94 -4.20
C PHE A 45 -0.57 -7.34 -4.75
N ASN A 46 0.68 -7.68 -5.02
CA ASN A 46 1.05 -9.02 -5.53
C ASN A 46 0.60 -10.16 -4.60
N TYR A 47 0.54 -9.91 -3.28
CA TYR A 47 0.07 -10.93 -2.34
C TYR A 47 -1.46 -10.95 -2.17
N HIS A 48 -2.11 -9.78 -2.31
CA HIS A 48 -3.51 -9.59 -1.98
C HIS A 48 -4.43 -9.40 -3.21
N ALA A 49 -3.91 -9.33 -4.43
CA ALA A 49 -4.67 -9.11 -5.67
C ALA A 49 -5.38 -10.36 -6.18
N VAL A 50 -6.24 -10.90 -5.32
CA VAL A 50 -7.18 -12.00 -5.61
C VAL A 50 -8.58 -11.42 -5.87
N PRO A 51 -9.45 -12.15 -6.60
CA PRO A 51 -10.82 -11.70 -6.85
C PRO A 51 -11.58 -11.50 -5.54
N GLY A 52 -12.45 -10.48 -5.49
CA GLY A 52 -13.18 -10.10 -4.28
C GLY A 52 -12.39 -9.23 -3.28
N ASN A 53 -11.10 -8.95 -3.52
CA ASN A 53 -10.27 -8.16 -2.60
C ASN A 53 -10.01 -6.71 -3.04
N LEU A 54 -10.63 -6.27 -4.14
CA LEU A 54 -10.37 -4.95 -4.73
C LEU A 54 -10.65 -3.80 -3.74
N ALA A 55 -11.70 -3.93 -2.92
CA ALA A 55 -12.04 -2.94 -1.90
C ALA A 55 -10.90 -2.76 -0.88
N SER A 56 -10.32 -3.85 -0.36
CA SER A 56 -9.20 -3.80 0.58
C SER A 56 -7.95 -3.19 -0.04
N LEU A 57 -7.65 -3.50 -1.31
CA LEU A 57 -6.52 -2.90 -2.03
C LEU A 57 -6.68 -1.39 -2.19
N ARG A 58 -7.89 -0.93 -2.55
CA ARG A 58 -8.24 0.49 -2.64
C ARG A 58 -8.11 1.17 -1.28
N SER A 59 -8.65 0.57 -0.21
CA SER A 59 -8.52 1.06 1.16
C SER A 59 -7.06 1.16 1.59
N PHE A 60 -6.24 0.14 1.31
CA PHE A 60 -4.82 0.15 1.62
C PHE A 60 -4.09 1.31 0.93
N ARG A 61 -4.28 1.48 -0.39
CA ARG A 61 -3.68 2.60 -1.14
C ARG A 61 -4.10 3.96 -0.58
N CYS A 62 -5.39 4.14 -0.29
CA CYS A 62 -5.92 5.38 0.29
C CYS A 62 -5.27 5.69 1.65
N GLU A 63 -5.19 4.68 2.53
CA GLU A 63 -4.61 4.81 3.86
C GLU A 63 -3.10 5.05 3.85
N VAL A 64 -2.37 4.50 2.87
CA VAL A 64 -0.96 4.80 2.62
C VAL A 64 -0.80 6.26 2.17
N ARG A 65 -1.61 6.72 1.22
CA ARG A 65 -1.59 8.12 0.74
C ARG A 65 -1.83 9.12 1.88
N LYS A 66 -2.85 8.89 2.71
CA LYS A 66 -3.13 9.73 3.90
C LYS A 66 -1.95 9.77 4.88
N ARG A 67 -1.32 8.62 5.16
CA ARG A 67 -0.15 8.54 6.05
C ARG A 67 1.06 9.26 5.48
N TRP A 68 1.28 9.16 4.17
CA TRP A 68 2.37 9.84 3.50
C TRP A 68 2.19 11.36 3.59
N LEU A 69 1.00 11.89 3.30
CA LEU A 69 0.71 13.32 3.49
C LEU A 69 0.99 13.80 4.91
N ARG A 70 0.49 13.06 5.90
CA ARG A 70 0.72 13.38 7.32
C ARG A 70 2.20 13.34 7.70
N ALA A 71 3.02 12.52 7.04
CA ALA A 71 4.47 12.54 7.22
C ALA A 71 5.07 13.79 6.57
N LEU A 72 4.69 14.12 5.35
CA LEU A 72 5.22 15.28 4.62
C LEU A 72 4.87 16.62 5.29
N ARG A 73 3.62 16.77 5.76
CA ARG A 73 3.19 17.96 6.51
C ARG A 73 3.95 18.14 7.84
N ARG A 74 4.34 17.03 8.48
CA ARG A 74 5.16 17.09 9.71
C ARG A 74 6.63 17.38 9.44
N ARG A 75 7.12 17.04 8.24
CA ARG A 75 8.50 17.30 7.82
C ARG A 75 8.72 18.76 7.42
N SER A 76 7.77 19.33 6.69
CA SER A 76 7.92 20.68 6.13
C SER A 76 7.44 21.74 7.12
N GLN A 77 8.35 22.58 7.63
CA GLN A 77 7.97 23.73 8.46
C GLN A 77 7.17 24.79 7.67
N ARG A 78 7.41 24.93 6.36
CA ARG A 78 6.53 25.67 5.44
C ARG A 78 5.52 24.70 4.85
N SER A 79 4.30 24.72 5.35
CA SER A 79 3.19 23.83 4.99
C SER A 79 2.64 24.05 3.55
N GLY A 80 3.49 24.17 2.53
CA GLY A 80 3.06 24.29 1.13
C GLY A 80 2.56 22.98 0.50
N MET A 81 2.55 21.88 1.25
CA MET A 81 2.14 20.57 0.74
C MET A 81 0.60 20.45 0.71
N THR A 82 0.03 20.83 -0.44
CA THR A 82 -1.41 20.67 -0.74
C THR A 82 -1.77 19.23 -1.05
N TRP A 83 -3.07 18.92 -1.00
CA TRP A 83 -3.59 17.61 -1.38
C TRP A 83 -3.32 17.29 -2.85
N GLU A 84 -3.34 18.30 -3.72
CA GLU A 84 -3.09 18.22 -5.17
C GLU A 84 -1.65 17.84 -5.51
N LEU A 85 -0.67 18.47 -4.85
CA LEU A 85 0.74 18.11 -4.98
C LEU A 85 0.98 16.65 -4.58
N LEU A 86 0.40 16.23 -3.45
CA LEU A 86 0.42 14.83 -3.04
C LEU A 86 -0.26 13.92 -4.08
N GLU A 87 -1.36 14.36 -4.69
CA GLU A 87 -2.09 13.60 -5.71
C GLU A 87 -1.21 13.30 -6.91
N ARG A 88 -0.45 14.29 -7.38
CA ARG A 88 0.57 14.12 -8.43
C ARG A 88 1.65 13.11 -8.03
N PHE A 89 2.21 13.24 -6.82
CA PHE A 89 3.20 12.28 -6.34
C PHE A 89 2.62 10.87 -6.14
N ALA A 90 1.38 10.77 -5.65
CA ALA A 90 0.68 9.51 -5.48
C ALA A 90 0.36 8.86 -6.83
N ALA A 91 -0.01 9.64 -7.85
CA ALA A 91 -0.24 9.16 -9.21
C ALA A 91 1.06 8.67 -9.85
N GLN A 92 2.18 9.37 -9.62
CA GLN A 92 3.50 8.99 -10.12
C GLN A 92 4.03 7.71 -9.47
N TRP A 93 3.92 7.59 -8.13
CA TRP A 93 4.62 6.54 -7.38
C TRP A 93 3.74 5.39 -6.92
N LEU A 94 2.45 5.59 -6.63
CA LEU A 94 1.60 4.54 -6.08
C LEU A 94 0.86 3.78 -7.20
N PRO A 95 1.10 2.47 -7.38
CA PRO A 95 0.46 1.70 -8.42
C PRO A 95 -1.06 1.62 -8.21
N LEU A 96 -1.83 1.56 -9.30
CA LEU A 96 -3.27 1.34 -9.26
C LEU A 96 -3.56 -0.12 -8.90
N PRO A 97 -4.58 -0.37 -8.06
CA PRO A 97 -4.95 -1.74 -7.73
C PRO A 97 -5.47 -2.43 -8.98
N LYS A 98 -4.74 -3.45 -9.42
CA LYS A 98 -5.15 -4.36 -10.50
C LYS A 98 -5.30 -5.75 -9.90
N ILE A 99 -6.33 -6.48 -10.33
CA ILE A 99 -6.48 -7.90 -9.98
C ILE A 99 -5.44 -8.64 -10.82
N LEU A 100 -4.48 -9.30 -10.15
CA LEU A 100 -3.33 -9.93 -10.79
C LEU A 100 -3.43 -11.45 -10.79
N HIS A 101 -4.30 -12.03 -9.94
CA HIS A 101 -4.37 -13.47 -9.74
C HIS A 101 -5.79 -13.99 -9.89
N SER A 102 -5.90 -15.18 -10.49
CA SER A 102 -7.06 -16.06 -10.36
C SER A 102 -7.25 -16.47 -8.89
N TYR A 103 -8.43 -16.98 -8.53
CA TYR A 103 -8.78 -17.32 -7.15
C TYR A 103 -7.71 -18.19 -6.45
N PRO A 104 -7.53 -18.08 -5.12
CA PRO A 104 -6.51 -18.81 -4.37
C PRO A 104 -6.51 -20.32 -4.59
N HIS A 105 -7.67 -20.93 -4.86
CA HIS A 105 -7.76 -22.37 -5.13
C HIS A 105 -6.98 -22.78 -6.38
N LEU A 106 -6.84 -21.92 -7.41
CA LEU A 106 -6.01 -22.20 -8.59
C LEU A 106 -4.52 -21.93 -8.36
N ARG A 107 -4.18 -21.12 -7.35
CA ARG A 107 -2.79 -20.74 -7.04
C ARG A 107 -2.09 -21.74 -6.12
N PHE A 108 -2.85 -22.40 -5.24
CA PHE A 108 -2.34 -23.42 -4.32
C PHE A 108 -2.53 -24.85 -4.82
N ASP A 109 -3.19 -25.06 -5.96
CA ASP A 109 -3.30 -26.36 -6.64
C ASP A 109 -2.05 -26.70 -7.48
N ALA A 110 -0.91 -26.08 -7.17
CA ALA A 110 0.38 -26.62 -7.55
C ALA A 110 0.58 -27.87 -6.69
N LYS A 111 0.09 -29.01 -7.20
CA LYS A 111 0.38 -30.35 -6.67
C LYS A 111 1.87 -30.42 -6.39
N TYR A 112 2.24 -30.49 -5.12
CA TYR A 112 3.51 -31.09 -4.74
C TYR A 112 3.43 -32.54 -5.21
N LEU A 113 3.93 -32.83 -6.42
CA LEU A 113 4.27 -34.19 -6.78
C LEU A 113 5.38 -34.59 -5.81
N ARG A 114 5.03 -35.48 -4.88
CA ARG A 114 5.96 -36.15 -4.00
C ARG A 114 6.37 -37.46 -4.65
#